data_AF-A0A0C5W107-F1
#
_entry.id   AF-A0A0C5W107-F1
#
_cell.length_a   1.000
_cell.length_b   1.000
_cell.length_c   1.000
_cell.angle_alpha   90.00
_cell.angle_beta   90.00
_cell.angle_gamma   90.00
#
_symmetry.space_group_name_H-M   'P 1'
#
loop_
_entity.id
_entity.type
_entity.pdbx_description
1 polymer ?
#
loop_
_entity_poly.entity_id
_entity_poly.type
_entity_poly.pdbx_seq_one_letter_code
_entity_poly.pdbx_strand_id
1 'polypeptide(L)'
;MKKYNSIGELFIDYRKFYNLSQTDFANLINVDLRTVQRWEKDLNLIKSEKEEDIVLATLMPYQLVHNLNATIPIPTFYNFKTRKYSLSGQNIELPKLGWYLDQIDIESNNLRTIDFDFDIKHLEQFIDSQKRDNTYVNYDLIKEATRLLPELNFVFTGKSGYYAGHCIVLPINEATYENLKTRKISNKDLRASNLINYKNLERPIFYRYDITGDSNDSVFYIMAKFFRFFRNMENKNYLFCGYTERDDNYKLNLQVGLNIVWEDKILQKELELDYPPRFLEGDFNAYLSSIE
;
A
#
# COMPACT_ATOMS: atom_id res chain seq x y z
N MET A 1 -4.71 4.63 -15.86
CA MET A 1 -4.54 3.16 -15.90
C MET A 1 -4.75 2.69 -17.34
N LYS A 2 -4.01 1.69 -17.82
CA LYS A 2 -4.24 1.07 -19.14
C LYS A 2 -5.28 -0.04 -18.99
N LYS A 3 -6.20 -0.18 -19.95
CA LYS A 3 -7.15 -1.31 -20.02
C LYS A 3 -6.45 -2.52 -20.65
N TYR A 4 -6.53 -3.67 -20.00
CA TYR A 4 -6.04 -4.95 -20.51
C TYR A 4 -7.23 -5.85 -20.84
N ASN A 5 -7.16 -6.55 -21.97
CA ASN A 5 -8.22 -7.48 -22.39
C ASN A 5 -7.82 -8.95 -22.27
N SER A 6 -6.53 -9.25 -22.03
CA SER A 6 -6.05 -10.59 -21.80
C SER A 6 -4.84 -10.60 -20.87
N ILE A 7 -4.51 -11.78 -20.33
CA ILE A 7 -3.35 -11.96 -19.47
C ILE A 7 -2.06 -11.82 -20.27
N GLY A 8 -2.05 -12.25 -21.54
CA GLY A 8 -0.89 -12.12 -22.41
C GLY A 8 -0.49 -10.68 -22.66
N GLU A 9 -1.48 -9.79 -22.88
CA GLU A 9 -1.23 -8.35 -23.01
C GLU A 9 -0.58 -7.77 -21.75
N LEU A 10 -1.07 -8.17 -20.56
CA LEU A 10 -0.54 -7.70 -19.28
C LEU A 10 0.90 -8.15 -19.08
N PHE A 11 1.25 -9.41 -19.38
CA PHE A 11 2.61 -9.93 -19.22
C PHE A 11 3.61 -9.26 -20.16
N ILE A 12 3.22 -9.01 -21.41
CA ILE A 12 4.08 -8.29 -22.36
C ILE A 12 4.43 -6.90 -21.83
N ASP A 13 3.44 -6.17 -21.31
CA ASP A 13 3.67 -4.82 -20.81
C ASP A 13 4.36 -4.80 -19.44
N TYR A 14 4.11 -5.79 -18.58
CA TYR A 14 4.87 -6.00 -17.33
C TYR A 14 6.35 -6.14 -17.65
N ARG A 15 6.70 -7.03 -18.59
CA ARG A 15 8.10 -7.22 -18.99
C ARG A 15 8.73 -5.97 -19.58
N LYS A 16 8.00 -5.24 -20.44
CA LYS A 16 8.51 -3.98 -20.99
C LYS A 16 8.74 -2.94 -19.88
N PHE A 17 7.82 -2.84 -18.93
CA PHE A 17 7.92 -1.90 -17.82
C PHE A 17 9.14 -2.17 -16.93
N TYR A 18 9.44 -3.44 -16.67
CA TYR A 18 10.59 -3.87 -15.86
C TYR A 18 11.85 -4.23 -16.67
N ASN A 19 11.86 -3.96 -17.99
CA ASN A 19 12.96 -4.28 -18.91
C ASN A 19 13.42 -5.76 -18.85
N LEU A 20 12.46 -6.70 -18.83
CA LEU A 20 12.69 -8.14 -18.74
C LEU A 20 12.57 -8.83 -20.10
N SER A 21 13.50 -9.74 -20.40
CA SER A 21 13.29 -10.69 -21.49
C SER A 21 12.23 -11.74 -21.13
N GLN A 22 11.74 -12.50 -22.12
CA GLN A 22 10.84 -13.63 -21.83
C GLN A 22 11.51 -14.68 -20.92
N THR A 23 12.82 -14.88 -21.07
CA THR A 23 13.61 -15.81 -20.25
C THR A 23 13.71 -15.31 -18.81
N ASP A 24 13.99 -14.01 -18.61
CA ASP A 24 14.06 -13.44 -17.26
C ASP A 24 12.72 -13.55 -16.54
N PHE A 25 11.62 -13.30 -17.26
CA PHE A 25 10.28 -13.43 -16.69
C PHE A 25 9.91 -14.90 -16.39
N ALA A 26 10.29 -15.83 -17.26
CA ALA A 26 10.10 -17.26 -17.03
C ALA A 26 10.83 -17.74 -15.76
N ASN A 27 12.08 -17.27 -15.58
CA ASN A 27 12.86 -17.54 -14.38
C ASN A 27 12.22 -16.92 -13.13
N LEU A 28 11.75 -15.66 -13.23
CA LEU A 28 11.12 -14.93 -12.12
C LEU A 28 9.91 -15.69 -11.56
N ILE A 29 9.05 -16.22 -12.43
CA ILE A 29 7.84 -16.95 -12.02
C ILE A 29 8.05 -18.47 -11.99
N ASN A 30 9.28 -18.93 -12.13
CA ASN A 30 9.68 -20.35 -12.09
C ASN A 30 8.87 -21.25 -13.05
N VAL A 31 8.93 -20.95 -14.35
CA VAL A 31 8.36 -21.77 -15.44
C VAL A 31 9.33 -21.83 -16.62
N ASP A 32 9.05 -22.70 -17.59
CA ASP A 32 9.83 -22.74 -18.82
C ASP A 32 9.45 -21.60 -19.79
N LEU A 33 10.40 -21.22 -20.66
CA LEU A 33 10.22 -20.17 -21.67
C LEU A 33 9.00 -20.42 -22.58
N ARG A 34 8.72 -21.68 -22.94
CA ARG A 34 7.61 -22.01 -23.84
C ARG A 34 6.27 -21.79 -23.17
N THR A 35 6.18 -21.97 -21.86
CA THR A 35 4.99 -21.63 -21.06
C THR A 35 4.70 -20.14 -21.10
N VAL A 36 5.69 -19.27 -20.86
CA VAL A 36 5.54 -17.81 -21.01
C VAL A 36 5.09 -17.43 -22.42
N GLN A 37 5.73 -17.99 -23.46
CA GLN A 37 5.38 -17.71 -24.86
C GLN A 37 3.94 -18.12 -25.22
N ARG A 38 3.39 -19.14 -24.57
CA ARG A 38 2.00 -19.56 -24.78
C ARG A 38 1.02 -18.63 -24.05
N TRP A 39 1.34 -18.23 -22.81
CA TRP A 39 0.54 -17.27 -22.06
C TRP A 39 0.49 -15.89 -22.73
N GLU A 40 1.60 -15.39 -23.24
CA GLU A 40 1.65 -14.12 -23.99
C GLU A 40 0.85 -14.13 -25.30
N LYS A 41 0.54 -15.33 -25.82
CA LYS A 41 -0.28 -15.54 -27.01
C LYS A 41 -1.70 -16.00 -26.66
N ASP A 42 -2.06 -16.00 -25.37
CA ASP A 42 -3.35 -16.45 -24.84
C ASP A 42 -3.74 -17.88 -25.30
N LEU A 43 -2.75 -18.77 -25.49
CA LEU A 43 -2.96 -20.12 -26.03
C LEU A 43 -3.46 -21.13 -24.98
N ASN A 44 -3.18 -20.88 -23.70
CA ASN A 44 -3.59 -21.72 -22.59
C ASN A 44 -3.80 -20.88 -21.33
N LEU A 45 -4.72 -21.32 -20.48
CA LEU A 45 -4.94 -20.70 -19.17
C LEU A 45 -3.85 -21.11 -18.19
N ILE A 46 -3.58 -20.21 -17.24
CA ILE A 46 -2.75 -20.44 -16.08
C ILE A 46 -3.59 -21.23 -15.08
N LYS A 47 -3.01 -22.26 -14.47
CA LYS A 47 -3.69 -23.03 -13.41
C LYS A 47 -3.78 -22.17 -12.14
N SER A 48 -4.85 -22.34 -11.36
CA SER A 48 -5.08 -21.58 -10.12
C SER A 48 -3.92 -21.66 -9.13
N GLU A 49 -3.31 -22.83 -8.96
CA GLU A 49 -2.11 -23.02 -8.13
C GLU A 49 -0.92 -22.12 -8.54
N LYS A 50 -0.86 -21.74 -9.82
CA LYS A 50 0.22 -20.90 -10.36
C LYS A 50 -0.12 -19.41 -10.35
N GLU A 51 -1.39 -19.04 -10.18
CA GLU A 51 -1.78 -17.63 -10.06
C GLU A 51 -1.15 -17.00 -8.80
N GLU A 52 -1.13 -17.72 -7.67
CA GLU A 52 -0.53 -17.21 -6.42
C GLU A 52 0.98 -16.99 -6.58
N ASP A 53 1.71 -17.93 -7.18
CA ASP A 53 3.14 -17.77 -7.48
C ASP A 53 3.42 -16.52 -8.31
N ILE A 54 2.59 -16.28 -9.34
CA ILE A 54 2.72 -15.10 -10.20
C ILE A 54 2.43 -13.83 -9.41
N VAL A 55 1.37 -13.82 -8.59
CA VAL A 55 1.01 -12.69 -7.73
C VAL A 55 2.14 -12.36 -6.77
N LEU A 56 2.77 -13.34 -6.13
CA LEU A 56 3.90 -13.11 -5.24
C LEU A 56 5.14 -12.60 -5.99
N ALA A 57 5.48 -13.22 -7.12
CA ALA A 57 6.67 -12.87 -7.87
C ALA A 57 6.58 -11.50 -8.58
N THR A 58 5.36 -11.09 -8.96
CA THR A 58 5.13 -9.86 -9.74
C THR A 58 4.46 -8.75 -8.94
N LEU A 59 3.86 -9.09 -7.80
CA LEU A 59 3.04 -8.23 -6.97
C LEU A 59 1.87 -7.60 -7.72
N MET A 60 1.44 -8.24 -8.80
CA MET A 60 0.19 -7.92 -9.47
C MET A 60 -0.98 -8.39 -8.62
N PRO A 61 -2.08 -7.61 -8.53
CA PRO A 61 -3.23 -8.00 -7.72
C PRO A 61 -3.82 -9.34 -8.18
N TYR A 62 -4.18 -10.22 -7.23
CA TYR A 62 -4.74 -11.54 -7.58
C TYR A 62 -5.98 -11.41 -8.48
N GLN A 63 -6.89 -10.49 -8.14
CA GLN A 63 -8.11 -10.28 -8.93
C GLN A 63 -7.82 -9.85 -10.37
N LEU A 64 -6.74 -9.09 -10.60
CA LEU A 64 -6.31 -8.69 -11.94
C LEU A 64 -5.86 -9.91 -12.75
N VAL A 65 -4.98 -10.73 -12.17
CA VAL A 65 -4.48 -11.96 -12.82
C VAL A 65 -5.64 -12.89 -13.13
N HIS A 66 -6.49 -13.15 -12.13
CA HIS A 66 -7.63 -14.06 -12.25
C HIS A 66 -8.64 -13.61 -13.31
N ASN A 67 -9.00 -12.32 -13.33
CA ASN A 67 -9.96 -11.77 -14.31
C ASN A 67 -9.47 -11.92 -15.75
N LEU A 68 -8.17 -11.70 -15.97
CA LEU A 68 -7.57 -11.76 -17.30
C LEU A 68 -7.23 -13.21 -17.71
N ASN A 69 -7.11 -14.11 -16.74
CA ASN A 69 -6.86 -15.54 -16.91
C ASN A 69 -8.16 -16.38 -16.90
N ALA A 70 -9.19 -15.92 -17.60
CA ALA A 70 -10.44 -16.65 -17.75
C ALA A 70 -10.68 -17.07 -19.20
N THR A 71 -11.47 -18.12 -19.43
CA THR A 71 -11.88 -18.53 -20.79
C THR A 71 -12.53 -17.36 -21.56
N ILE A 72 -13.27 -16.52 -20.85
CA ILE A 72 -13.74 -15.23 -21.32
C ILE A 72 -13.17 -14.19 -20.36
N PRO A 73 -12.06 -13.52 -20.71
CA PRO A 73 -11.44 -12.52 -19.85
C PRO A 73 -12.39 -11.40 -19.47
N ILE A 74 -12.30 -10.93 -18.23
CA ILE A 74 -12.96 -9.71 -17.76
C ILE A 74 -11.97 -8.56 -17.93
N PRO A 75 -12.19 -7.64 -18.89
CA PRO A 75 -11.25 -6.57 -19.13
C PRO A 75 -11.05 -5.69 -17.90
N THR A 76 -9.81 -5.49 -17.50
CA THR A 76 -9.46 -4.84 -16.24
C THR A 76 -8.44 -3.73 -16.50
N PHE A 77 -8.61 -2.59 -15.83
CA PHE A 77 -7.65 -1.49 -15.90
C PHE A 77 -6.53 -1.72 -14.89
N TYR A 78 -5.28 -1.43 -15.25
CA TYR A 78 -4.15 -1.54 -14.33
C TYR A 78 -3.09 -0.45 -14.56
N ASN A 79 -2.36 -0.11 -13.50
CA ASN A 79 -1.22 0.81 -13.54
C ASN A 79 -0.05 0.20 -12.74
N PHE A 80 1.05 -0.11 -13.43
CA PHE A 80 2.26 -0.67 -12.83
C PHE A 80 2.93 0.28 -11.82
N LYS A 81 2.92 1.61 -12.07
CA LYS A 81 3.54 2.58 -11.16
C LYS A 81 2.87 2.58 -9.79
N THR A 82 1.54 2.59 -9.76
CA THR A 82 0.77 2.63 -8.51
C THR A 82 0.37 1.25 -8.00
N ARG A 83 0.57 0.19 -8.80
CA ARG A 83 0.14 -1.20 -8.58
C ARG A 83 -1.35 -1.33 -8.25
N LYS A 84 -2.17 -0.51 -8.90
CA LYS A 84 -3.62 -0.46 -8.68
C LYS A 84 -4.38 -0.93 -9.91
N TYR A 85 -5.40 -1.75 -9.68
CA TYR A 85 -6.37 -2.15 -10.70
C TYR A 85 -7.74 -1.47 -10.50
N SER A 86 -8.55 -1.46 -11.56
CA SER A 86 -9.95 -1.09 -11.51
C SER A 86 -10.76 -1.93 -12.49
N LEU A 87 -11.96 -2.35 -12.08
CA LEU A 87 -12.91 -3.07 -12.94
C LEU A 87 -13.73 -2.13 -13.84
N SER A 88 -13.74 -0.84 -13.54
CA SER A 88 -14.49 0.16 -14.29
C SER A 88 -13.64 1.39 -14.61
N GLY A 89 -13.99 2.08 -15.70
CA GLY A 89 -13.37 3.37 -16.02
C GLY A 89 -13.66 4.46 -14.98
N GLN A 90 -14.78 4.34 -14.26
CA GLN A 90 -15.24 5.31 -13.27
C GLN A 90 -14.38 5.29 -11.99
N ASN A 91 -13.89 4.11 -11.59
CA ASN A 91 -13.10 3.95 -10.36
C ASN A 91 -11.59 4.02 -10.61
N ILE A 92 -11.15 4.60 -11.73
CA ILE A 92 -9.71 4.80 -12.01
C ILE A 92 -9.14 5.94 -11.17
N GLU A 93 -9.90 7.03 -11.03
CA GLU A 93 -9.48 8.19 -10.26
C GLU A 93 -9.63 7.94 -8.77
N LEU A 94 -8.77 8.57 -7.97
CA LEU A 94 -8.90 8.51 -6.53
C LEU A 94 -10.25 9.07 -6.09
N PRO A 95 -10.88 8.47 -5.08
CA PRO A 95 -12.14 8.98 -4.59
C PRO A 95 -12.04 10.40 -4.06
N LYS A 96 -13.15 11.13 -4.17
CA LYS A 96 -13.28 12.45 -3.54
C LYS A 96 -13.17 12.29 -2.03
N LEU A 97 -12.51 13.26 -1.40
CA LEU A 97 -12.25 13.23 0.04
C LEU A 97 -13.53 13.02 0.87
N GLY A 98 -14.60 13.76 0.57
CA GLY A 98 -15.86 13.65 1.30
C GLY A 98 -16.45 12.24 1.32
N TRP A 99 -16.18 11.41 0.30
CA TRP A 99 -16.68 10.04 0.26
C TRP A 99 -16.10 9.15 1.36
N TYR A 100 -14.87 9.42 1.81
CA TYR A 100 -14.29 8.70 2.95
C TYR A 100 -15.03 9.01 4.25
N LEU A 101 -15.53 10.24 4.39
CA LEU A 101 -16.33 10.65 5.54
C LEU A 101 -17.74 10.07 5.47
N ASP A 102 -18.39 10.18 4.31
CA ASP A 102 -19.75 9.66 4.08
C ASP A 102 -19.85 8.14 4.34
N GLN A 103 -18.76 7.42 4.10
CA GLN A 103 -18.68 5.96 4.16
C GLN A 103 -17.79 5.44 5.28
N ILE A 104 -17.40 6.31 6.22
CA ILE A 104 -16.44 5.99 7.27
C ILE A 104 -16.89 4.79 8.13
N ASP A 105 -18.20 4.63 8.30
CA ASP A 105 -18.82 3.57 9.10
C ASP A 105 -19.09 2.27 8.34
N ILE A 106 -18.77 2.22 7.04
CA ILE A 106 -18.86 0.98 6.28
C ILE A 106 -17.71 0.04 6.68
N GLU A 107 -18.07 -1.13 7.15
CA GLU A 107 -17.12 -2.17 7.55
C GLU A 107 -16.95 -3.27 6.49
N SER A 108 -15.82 -3.96 6.56
CA SER A 108 -15.58 -5.17 5.79
C SER A 108 -15.03 -6.26 6.69
N ASN A 109 -15.59 -7.45 6.56
CA ASN A 109 -15.10 -8.66 7.24
C ASN A 109 -13.72 -9.12 6.73
N ASN A 110 -13.23 -8.52 5.64
CA ASN A 110 -11.91 -8.82 5.08
C ASN A 110 -10.78 -8.00 5.71
N LEU A 111 -11.09 -7.11 6.66
CA LEU A 111 -10.10 -6.42 7.47
C LEU A 111 -9.81 -7.24 8.73
N ARG A 112 -8.54 -7.59 8.93
CA ARG A 112 -8.10 -8.24 10.18
C ARG A 112 -6.75 -7.70 10.61
N THR A 113 -6.50 -7.73 11.91
CA THR A 113 -5.16 -7.45 12.47
C THR A 113 -4.12 -8.33 11.76
N ILE A 114 -2.92 -7.80 11.58
CA ILE A 114 -1.81 -8.54 11.00
C ILE A 114 -1.58 -9.80 11.84
N ASP A 115 -1.60 -10.95 11.17
CA ASP A 115 -1.10 -12.20 11.70
C ASP A 115 0.34 -12.31 11.21
N PHE A 116 1.30 -12.00 12.09
CA PHE A 116 2.68 -11.80 11.71
C PHE A 116 3.27 -13.00 10.97
N ASP A 117 3.06 -14.21 11.49
CA ASP A 117 3.67 -15.43 10.92
C ASP A 117 3.08 -15.77 9.54
N PHE A 118 1.82 -15.42 9.31
CA PHE A 118 1.14 -15.67 8.04
C PHE A 118 1.36 -14.56 6.99
N ASP A 119 1.32 -13.29 7.42
CA ASP A 119 1.29 -12.13 6.52
C ASP A 119 2.67 -11.64 6.10
N ILE A 120 3.72 -11.93 6.87
CA ILE A 120 5.05 -11.33 6.68
C ILE A 120 5.59 -11.54 5.26
N LYS A 121 5.33 -12.71 4.64
CA LYS A 121 5.75 -13.00 3.26
C LYS A 121 5.22 -11.98 2.24
N HIS A 122 3.98 -11.50 2.44
CA HIS A 122 3.37 -10.51 1.54
C HIS A 122 3.85 -9.11 1.91
N LEU A 123 3.89 -8.80 3.20
CA LEU A 123 4.32 -7.48 3.68
C LEU A 123 5.76 -7.19 3.26
N GLU A 124 6.65 -8.17 3.39
CA GLU A 124 8.05 -8.07 2.98
C GLU A 124 8.15 -7.72 1.49
N GLN A 125 7.59 -8.55 0.62
CA GLN A 125 7.65 -8.34 -0.82
C GLN A 125 7.05 -6.99 -1.22
N PHE A 126 5.91 -6.58 -0.64
CA PHE A 126 5.30 -5.30 -0.95
C PHE A 126 6.15 -4.11 -0.51
N ILE A 127 6.66 -4.11 0.73
CA ILE A 127 7.45 -3.01 1.28
C ILE A 127 8.78 -2.90 0.53
N ASP A 128 9.48 -4.01 0.28
CA ASP A 128 10.74 -4.04 -0.48
C ASP A 128 10.55 -3.53 -1.90
N SER A 129 9.40 -3.85 -2.52
CA SER A 129 9.10 -3.38 -3.88
C SER A 129 8.75 -1.89 -3.97
N GLN A 130 8.42 -1.25 -2.84
CA GLN A 130 8.07 0.17 -2.74
C GLN A 130 9.25 1.02 -2.33
N LYS A 131 10.14 0.50 -1.47
CA LYS A 131 11.28 1.27 -0.92
C LYS A 131 12.50 1.05 -1.80
N ARG A 132 12.97 2.15 -2.42
CA ARG A 132 14.12 2.13 -3.35
C ARG A 132 15.46 2.09 -2.64
N ASP A 133 15.51 2.53 -1.38
CA ASP A 133 16.64 2.21 -0.51
C ASP A 133 16.59 0.70 -0.27
N ASN A 134 17.73 0.00 -0.44
CA ASN A 134 17.97 -1.42 -0.09
C ASN A 134 17.66 -1.69 1.40
N THR A 135 16.41 -1.50 1.78
CA THR A 135 15.87 -1.60 3.11
C THR A 135 15.39 -3.02 3.25
N TYR A 136 15.81 -3.65 4.34
CA TYR A 136 15.18 -4.88 4.77
C TYR A 136 13.92 -4.50 5.55
N VAL A 137 12.86 -5.29 5.40
CA VAL A 137 11.71 -5.19 6.26
C VAL A 137 12.12 -5.58 7.68
N ASN A 138 12.02 -4.65 8.63
CA ASN A 138 12.33 -4.93 10.02
C ASN A 138 11.17 -5.68 10.68
N TYR A 139 11.32 -7.01 10.76
CA TYR A 139 10.34 -7.93 11.30
C TYR A 139 9.96 -7.61 12.75
N ASP A 140 10.95 -7.39 13.62
CA ASP A 140 10.72 -7.07 15.03
C ASP A 140 9.95 -5.76 15.20
N LEU A 141 10.23 -4.77 14.34
CA LEU A 141 9.51 -3.51 14.32
C LEU A 141 8.02 -3.70 14.00
N ILE A 142 7.70 -4.44 12.93
CA ILE A 142 6.31 -4.69 12.52
C ILE A 142 5.57 -5.53 13.56
N LYS A 143 6.23 -6.56 14.10
CA LYS A 143 5.66 -7.42 15.15
C LYS A 143 5.31 -6.61 16.39
N GLU A 144 6.22 -5.75 16.84
CA GLU A 144 6.00 -4.93 18.03
C GLU A 144 4.96 -3.82 17.78
N ALA A 145 4.92 -3.22 16.59
CA ALA A 145 3.87 -2.27 16.21
C ALA A 145 2.48 -2.91 16.22
N THR A 146 2.36 -4.13 15.69
CA THR A 146 1.12 -4.90 15.69
C THR A 146 0.67 -5.23 17.12
N ARG A 147 1.61 -5.53 18.02
CA ARG A 147 1.31 -5.78 19.44
C ARG A 147 0.83 -4.52 20.17
N LEU A 148 1.48 -3.39 19.92
CA LEU A 148 1.19 -2.13 20.62
C LEU A 148 -0.06 -1.42 20.08
N LEU A 149 -0.33 -1.51 18.78
CA LEU A 149 -1.37 -0.77 18.06
C LEU A 149 -2.05 -1.68 17.01
N PRO A 150 -2.72 -2.78 17.41
CA PRO A 150 -3.38 -3.69 16.47
C PRO A 150 -4.48 -3.02 15.63
N GLU A 151 -5.04 -1.92 16.11
CA GLU A 151 -6.13 -1.19 15.45
C GLU A 151 -5.70 -0.48 14.16
N LEU A 152 -4.43 -0.07 14.06
CA LEU A 152 -3.82 0.55 12.88
C LEU A 152 -2.72 -0.32 12.23
N ASN A 153 -2.64 -1.60 12.62
CA ASN A 153 -1.72 -2.58 12.05
C ASN A 153 -2.53 -3.79 11.58
N PHE A 154 -3.04 -3.71 10.36
CA PHE A 154 -3.99 -4.66 9.78
C PHE A 154 -3.75 -4.90 8.29
N VAL A 155 -4.21 -6.06 7.80
CA VAL A 155 -4.26 -6.39 6.37
C VAL A 155 -5.70 -6.34 5.85
N PHE A 156 -5.82 -6.14 4.54
CA PHE A 156 -7.07 -6.29 3.81
C PHE A 156 -6.93 -7.42 2.79
N THR A 157 -7.91 -8.31 2.74
CA THR A 157 -7.98 -9.36 1.72
C THR A 157 -9.10 -9.08 0.71
N GLY A 158 -8.89 -9.50 -0.53
CA GLY A 158 -9.94 -9.53 -1.54
C GLY A 158 -11.01 -10.56 -1.20
N LYS A 159 -12.13 -10.56 -1.95
CA LYS A 159 -13.22 -11.54 -1.76
C LYS A 159 -12.78 -12.99 -1.89
N SER A 160 -11.73 -13.23 -2.68
CA SER A 160 -11.14 -14.56 -2.87
C SER A 160 -10.15 -14.96 -1.75
N GLY A 161 -10.00 -14.14 -0.71
CA GLY A 161 -9.13 -14.41 0.44
C GLY A 161 -7.66 -14.00 0.26
N TYR A 162 -7.27 -13.58 -0.95
CA TYR A 162 -5.90 -13.14 -1.24
C TYR A 162 -5.60 -11.74 -0.71
N TYR A 163 -4.34 -11.48 -0.40
CA TYR A 163 -3.87 -10.18 0.04
C TYR A 163 -4.21 -9.07 -0.99
N ALA A 164 -4.74 -7.96 -0.50
CA ALA A 164 -5.17 -6.81 -1.31
C ALA A 164 -4.70 -5.45 -0.76
N GLY A 165 -4.02 -5.42 0.38
CA GLY A 165 -3.47 -4.20 0.98
C GLY A 165 -3.21 -4.33 2.47
N HIS A 166 -2.66 -3.26 3.06
CA HIS A 166 -2.41 -3.19 4.49
C HIS A 166 -2.34 -1.75 5.00
N CYS A 167 -2.36 -1.62 6.33
CA CYS A 167 -2.03 -0.42 7.07
C CYS A 167 -1.00 -0.80 8.16
N ILE A 168 0.14 -0.12 8.19
CA ILE A 168 1.18 -0.25 9.21
C ILE A 168 1.50 1.15 9.75
N VAL A 169 1.17 1.36 11.02
CA VAL A 169 1.39 2.61 11.74
C VAL A 169 2.16 2.31 13.02
N LEU A 170 3.23 3.08 13.24
CA LEU A 170 4.13 2.91 14.37
C LEU A 170 3.80 3.94 15.46
N PRO A 171 3.47 3.51 16.70
CA PRO A 171 3.39 4.43 17.82
C PRO A 171 4.82 4.75 18.29
N ILE A 172 5.37 5.90 17.88
CA ILE A 172 6.77 6.26 18.14
C ILE A 172 6.91 7.25 19.29
N ASN A 173 8.11 7.30 19.89
CA ASN A 173 8.44 8.33 20.87
C ASN A 173 8.85 9.66 20.21
N GLU A 174 8.82 10.75 20.99
CA GLU A 174 9.14 12.11 20.56
C GLU A 174 10.55 12.23 19.94
N ALA A 175 11.54 11.58 20.55
CA ALA A 175 12.93 11.65 20.08
C ALA A 175 13.08 11.02 18.68
N THR A 176 12.38 9.90 18.43
CA THR A 176 12.33 9.27 17.11
C THR A 176 11.65 10.18 16.09
N TYR A 177 10.52 10.79 16.46
CA TYR A 177 9.82 11.74 15.58
C TYR A 177 10.71 12.92 15.20
N GLU A 178 11.37 13.57 16.16
CA GLU A 178 12.28 14.70 15.89
C GLU A 178 13.45 14.30 14.99
N ASN A 179 13.99 13.09 15.17
CA ASN A 179 15.06 12.59 14.31
C ASN A 179 14.57 12.33 12.87
N LEU A 180 13.36 11.81 12.68
CA LEU A 180 12.75 11.63 11.35
C LEU A 180 12.46 13.00 10.70
N LYS A 181 11.86 13.92 11.48
CA LYS A 181 11.52 15.28 11.06
C LYS A 181 12.75 16.05 10.59
N THR A 182 13.86 15.92 11.30
CA THR A 182 15.14 16.58 10.97
C THR A 182 16.03 15.78 10.01
N ARG A 183 15.53 14.67 9.46
CA ARG A 183 16.25 13.77 8.54
C ARG A 183 17.55 13.17 9.12
N LYS A 184 17.66 13.08 10.45
CA LYS A 184 18.78 12.40 11.12
C LYS A 184 18.70 10.89 10.99
N ILE A 185 17.47 10.36 10.90
CA ILE A 185 17.19 8.95 10.64
C ILE A 185 16.14 8.82 9.55
N SER A 186 16.05 7.64 8.92
CA SER A 186 14.99 7.29 7.98
C SER A 186 14.27 6.00 8.39
N ASN A 187 13.35 5.54 7.55
CA ASN A 187 12.63 4.28 7.75
C ASN A 187 13.54 3.06 7.99
N LYS A 188 14.77 3.10 7.49
CA LYS A 188 15.74 2.01 7.63
C LYS A 188 16.34 1.90 9.04
N ASP A 189 16.30 2.98 9.79
CA ASP A 189 16.92 3.10 11.11
C ASP A 189 15.93 2.77 12.23
N LEU A 190 14.64 2.67 11.91
CA LEU A 190 13.58 2.36 12.88
C LEU A 190 13.74 0.94 13.44
N ARG A 191 13.61 0.82 14.76
CA ARG A 191 13.71 -0.41 15.54
C ARG A 191 12.54 -0.49 16.52
N ALA A 192 12.25 -1.68 17.03
CA ALA A 192 11.22 -1.89 18.04
C ALA A 192 11.40 -1.00 19.28
N SER A 193 12.65 -0.68 19.66
CA SER A 193 12.97 0.24 20.77
C SER A 193 12.55 1.69 20.52
N ASN A 194 12.22 2.08 19.28
CA ASN A 194 11.65 3.39 18.98
C ASN A 194 10.15 3.45 19.26
N LEU A 195 9.50 2.29 19.42
CA LEU A 195 8.07 2.21 19.67
C LEU A 195 7.77 2.43 21.16
N ILE A 196 6.59 2.97 21.43
CA ILE A 196 6.13 3.28 22.79
C ILE A 196 4.65 2.94 22.93
N ASN A 197 4.21 2.57 24.13
CA ASN A 197 2.79 2.41 24.41
C ASN A 197 2.10 3.80 24.42
N TYR A 198 1.25 4.03 23.43
CA TYR A 198 0.61 5.32 23.20
C TYR A 198 -0.52 5.66 24.18
N LYS A 199 -1.10 4.67 24.88
CA LYS A 199 -2.38 4.82 25.60
C LYS A 199 -2.36 5.86 26.73
N ASN A 200 -1.21 6.06 27.36
CA ASN A 200 -1.06 6.94 28.52
C ASN A 200 -0.22 8.19 28.22
N LEU A 201 0.07 8.46 26.94
CA LEU A 201 0.81 9.65 26.55
C LEU A 201 -0.13 10.85 26.48
N GLU A 202 0.32 11.99 27.00
CA GLU A 202 -0.38 13.27 26.84
C GLU A 202 -0.54 13.63 25.36
N ARG A 203 0.51 13.34 24.56
CA ARG A 203 0.51 13.51 23.12
C ARG A 203 1.11 12.28 22.41
N PRO A 204 0.30 11.29 22.04
CA PRO A 204 0.80 10.14 21.29
C PRO A 204 1.15 10.52 19.85
N ILE A 205 2.22 9.92 19.32
CA ILE A 205 2.70 10.16 17.95
C ILE A 205 2.53 8.88 17.12
N PHE A 206 1.84 8.99 16.00
CA PHE A 206 1.55 7.91 15.07
C PHE A 206 2.28 8.15 13.76
N TYR A 207 3.27 7.30 13.47
CA TYR A 207 4.06 7.39 12.25
C TYR A 207 3.55 6.42 11.18
N ARG A 208 3.16 6.95 10.02
CA ARG A 208 2.82 6.17 8.83
C ARG A 208 4.06 5.48 8.27
N TYR A 209 4.16 4.18 8.49
CA TYR A 209 5.27 3.39 7.96
C TYR A 209 4.98 2.85 6.56
N ASP A 210 3.82 2.22 6.37
CA ASP A 210 3.31 1.91 5.03
C ASP A 210 1.78 1.77 5.05
N ILE A 211 1.12 2.29 4.01
CA ILE A 211 -0.33 2.15 3.81
C ILE A 211 -0.56 2.01 2.31
N THR A 212 -1.17 0.91 1.91
CA THR A 212 -1.37 0.57 0.50
C THR A 212 -2.62 -0.26 0.28
N GLY A 213 -3.19 -0.15 -0.92
CA GLY A 213 -4.30 -0.96 -1.40
C GLY A 213 -4.16 -1.15 -2.91
N ASP A 214 -4.55 -2.33 -3.38
CA ASP A 214 -4.44 -2.77 -4.76
C ASP A 214 -5.52 -2.22 -5.71
N SER A 215 -6.52 -1.52 -5.18
CA SER A 215 -7.63 -0.91 -5.89
C SER A 215 -8.17 0.25 -5.07
N ASN A 216 -8.97 1.13 -5.70
CA ASN A 216 -9.59 2.21 -4.94
C ASN A 216 -10.64 1.67 -3.94
N ASP A 217 -11.30 0.56 -4.27
CA ASP A 217 -12.24 -0.13 -3.38
C ASP A 217 -11.52 -0.65 -2.11
N SER A 218 -10.35 -1.29 -2.24
CA SER A 218 -9.58 -1.73 -1.06
C SER A 218 -9.04 -0.55 -0.25
N VAL A 219 -8.54 0.50 -0.92
CA VAL A 219 -8.11 1.74 -0.24
C VAL A 219 -9.25 2.34 0.57
N PHE A 220 -10.49 2.31 0.08
CA PHE A 220 -11.63 2.82 0.82
C PHE A 220 -11.83 2.15 2.17
N TYR A 221 -11.88 0.82 2.22
CA TYR A 221 -12.05 0.09 3.47
C TYR A 221 -10.87 0.32 4.43
N ILE A 222 -9.65 0.35 3.90
CA ILE A 222 -8.43 0.60 4.68
C ILE A 222 -8.48 1.99 5.31
N MET A 223 -8.78 3.02 4.51
CA MET A 223 -8.84 4.40 5.00
C MET A 223 -10.02 4.65 5.93
N ALA A 224 -11.17 4.02 5.69
CA ALA A 224 -12.32 4.10 6.60
C ALA A 224 -11.97 3.55 8.00
N LYS A 225 -11.34 2.36 8.08
CA LYS A 225 -10.86 1.80 9.36
C LYS A 225 -9.81 2.70 10.01
N PHE A 226 -8.85 3.20 9.23
CA PHE A 226 -7.81 4.11 9.70
C PHE A 226 -8.41 5.39 10.30
N PHE A 227 -9.33 6.07 9.60
CA PHE A 227 -9.93 7.31 10.09
C PHE A 227 -10.85 7.09 11.28
N ARG A 228 -11.57 5.96 11.35
CA ARG A 228 -12.38 5.61 12.53
C ARG A 228 -11.59 5.52 13.81
N PHE A 229 -10.36 5.00 13.76
CA PHE A 229 -9.48 4.98 14.92
C PHE A 229 -9.29 6.40 15.48
N PHE A 230 -8.89 7.36 14.64
CA PHE A 230 -8.67 8.75 15.07
C PHE A 230 -9.98 9.48 15.44
N ARG A 231 -11.09 9.16 14.75
CA ARG A 231 -12.42 9.70 15.10
C ARG A 231 -12.86 9.25 16.48
N ASN A 232 -12.64 7.99 16.83
CA ASN A 232 -13.10 7.39 18.08
C ASN A 232 -12.10 7.53 19.23
N MET A 233 -10.85 7.92 18.95
CA MET A 233 -9.83 8.13 19.97
C MET A 233 -10.23 9.26 20.94
N GLU A 234 -10.20 8.99 22.25
CA GLU A 234 -10.57 9.98 23.28
C GLU A 234 -9.57 11.15 23.33
N ASN A 235 -8.28 10.85 23.32
CA ASN A 235 -7.24 11.87 23.30
C ASN A 235 -7.11 12.47 21.89
N LYS A 236 -7.68 13.66 21.69
CA LYS A 236 -7.58 14.43 20.43
C LYS A 236 -6.26 15.20 20.28
N ASN A 237 -5.44 15.28 21.33
CA ASN A 237 -4.10 15.84 21.27
C ASN A 237 -3.10 14.77 20.81
N TYR A 238 -3.19 14.32 19.56
CA TYR A 238 -2.21 13.41 18.97
C TYR A 238 -1.45 14.10 17.85
N LEU A 239 -0.36 13.48 17.40
CA LEU A 239 0.34 13.86 16.17
C LEU A 239 0.37 12.66 15.23
N PHE A 240 -0.09 12.86 14.01
CA PHE A 240 0.17 11.95 12.91
C PHE A 240 1.30 12.51 12.06
N CYS A 241 2.24 11.66 11.67
CA CYS A 241 3.32 12.04 10.77
C CYS A 241 3.73 10.90 9.85
N GLY A 242 4.48 11.20 8.79
CA GLY A 242 4.86 10.18 7.83
C GLY A 242 5.72 10.70 6.69
N TYR A 243 6.53 9.81 6.13
CA TYR A 243 7.25 10.04 4.88
C TYR A 243 6.53 9.35 3.72
N THR A 244 6.49 9.99 2.55
CA THR A 244 5.93 9.35 1.36
C THR A 244 6.58 9.87 0.07
N GLU A 245 6.84 8.95 -0.85
CA GLU A 245 7.34 9.19 -2.22
C GLU A 245 6.22 9.15 -3.27
N ARG A 246 4.99 8.81 -2.86
CA ARG A 246 3.90 8.57 -3.79
C ARG A 246 3.28 9.87 -4.28
N ASP A 247 3.12 10.00 -5.58
CA ASP A 247 2.47 11.16 -6.21
C ASP A 247 0.96 11.20 -5.92
N ASP A 248 0.32 10.03 -5.89
CA ASP A 248 -1.14 9.91 -5.86
C ASP A 248 -1.79 10.46 -4.57
N ASN A 249 -1.05 10.62 -3.48
CA ASN A 249 -1.60 11.10 -2.20
C ASN A 249 -1.23 12.56 -1.84
N TYR A 250 -0.55 13.32 -2.70
CA TYR A 250 -0.06 14.67 -2.36
C TYR A 250 -1.17 15.61 -1.88
N LYS A 251 -2.18 15.82 -2.74
CA LYS A 251 -3.30 16.71 -2.43
C LYS A 251 -4.17 16.17 -1.31
N LEU A 252 -4.37 14.85 -1.27
CA LEU A 252 -5.19 14.19 -0.26
C LEU A 252 -4.65 14.45 1.15
N ASN A 253 -3.33 14.32 1.36
CA ASN A 253 -2.71 14.54 2.67
C ASN A 253 -2.93 15.98 3.18
N LEU A 254 -2.84 16.97 2.29
CA LEU A 254 -3.11 18.37 2.66
C LEU A 254 -4.57 18.58 3.02
N GLN A 255 -5.47 17.97 2.25
CA GLN A 255 -6.91 18.11 2.46
C GLN A 255 -7.42 17.46 3.76
N VAL A 256 -6.73 16.43 4.26
CA VAL A 256 -7.07 15.78 5.55
C VAL A 256 -6.47 16.50 6.76
N GLY A 257 -5.77 17.63 6.57
CA GLY A 257 -5.23 18.45 7.65
C GLY A 257 -3.73 18.26 7.94
N LEU A 258 -2.99 17.54 7.09
CA LEU A 258 -1.54 17.40 7.25
C LEU A 258 -0.80 18.55 6.58
N ASN A 259 0.31 18.98 7.19
CA ASN A 259 1.20 20.00 6.69
C ASN A 259 2.51 19.39 6.22
N ILE A 260 3.09 19.94 5.15
CA ILE A 260 4.41 19.54 4.67
C ILE A 260 5.48 20.19 5.54
N VAL A 261 6.34 19.38 6.15
CA VAL A 261 7.50 19.86 6.92
C VAL A 261 8.68 20.10 6.01
N TRP A 262 8.94 19.15 5.11
CA TRP A 262 10.00 19.27 4.12
C TRP A 262 9.66 18.46 2.86
N GLU A 263 10.31 18.84 1.77
CA GLU A 263 10.22 18.17 0.46
C GLU A 263 11.64 17.86 -0.05
N ASP A 264 11.78 16.77 -0.79
CA ASP A 264 13.03 16.39 -1.45
C ASP A 264 12.93 16.61 -2.97
N LYS A 265 13.21 17.84 -3.41
CA LYS A 265 13.16 18.22 -4.82
C LYS A 265 14.34 17.68 -5.63
N ILE A 266 15.40 17.24 -4.96
CA ILE A 266 16.53 16.59 -5.62
C ILE A 266 16.08 15.18 -6.01
N LEU A 267 15.60 14.41 -5.04
CA LEU A 267 15.10 13.07 -5.27
C LEU A 267 13.90 13.07 -6.24
N GLN A 268 13.04 14.09 -6.20
CA GLN A 268 11.96 14.25 -7.20
C GLN A 268 12.48 14.19 -8.64
N LYS A 269 13.56 14.93 -8.94
CA LYS A 269 14.13 15.01 -10.28
C LYS A 269 14.82 13.70 -10.67
N GLU A 270 15.56 13.10 -9.73
CA GLU A 270 16.24 11.82 -9.95
C GLU A 270 15.26 10.69 -10.27
N LEU A 271 14.07 10.72 -9.65
CA LEU A 271 13.05 9.69 -9.80
C LEU A 271 11.96 10.02 -10.82
N GLU A 272 12.04 11.19 -11.47
CA GLU A 272 11.04 11.70 -12.43
C GLU A 272 9.61 11.65 -11.86
N LEU A 273 9.45 12.10 -10.61
CA LEU A 273 8.16 12.11 -9.90
C LEU A 273 7.38 13.41 -10.15
N ASP A 274 6.04 13.29 -10.20
CA ASP A 274 5.16 14.45 -10.36
C ASP A 274 5.21 15.38 -9.14
N TYR A 275 5.42 14.81 -7.96
CA TYR A 275 5.54 15.50 -6.68
C TYR A 275 6.78 15.07 -5.90
N PRO A 276 7.37 15.94 -5.07
CA PRO A 276 8.54 15.56 -4.29
C PRO A 276 8.18 14.56 -3.19
N PRO A 277 9.10 13.62 -2.90
CA PRO A 277 9.13 12.92 -1.63
C PRO A 277 9.09 13.91 -0.46
N ARG A 278 8.33 13.60 0.58
CA ARG A 278 7.98 14.59 1.60
C ARG A 278 7.70 13.97 2.95
N PHE A 279 7.97 14.75 3.99
CA PHE A 279 7.53 14.44 5.34
C PHE A 279 6.38 15.36 5.71
N LEU A 280 5.34 14.75 6.25
CA LEU A 280 4.10 15.40 6.60
C LEU A 280 3.84 15.21 8.10
N GLU A 281 3.21 16.20 8.71
CA GLU A 281 2.76 16.13 10.10
C GLU A 281 1.46 16.89 10.31
N GLY A 282 0.67 16.51 11.31
CA GLY A 282 -0.56 17.18 11.68
C GLY A 282 -1.49 16.26 12.46
N ASP A 283 -2.77 16.59 12.43
CA ASP A 283 -3.84 15.74 12.95
C ASP A 283 -5.01 15.73 11.97
N PHE A 284 -5.98 14.86 12.23
CA PHE A 284 -7.18 14.74 11.40
C PHE A 284 -8.40 15.38 12.06
N ASN A 285 -8.25 16.14 13.15
CA ASN A 285 -9.38 16.59 13.96
C ASN A 285 -10.33 17.48 13.15
N ALA A 286 -9.80 18.50 12.48
CA ALA A 286 -10.62 19.40 11.66
C ALA A 286 -11.34 18.67 10.52
N TYR A 287 -10.66 17.70 9.89
CA TYR A 287 -11.24 16.88 8.83
C TYR A 287 -12.35 15.97 9.34
N LEU A 288 -12.13 15.27 10.44
CA LEU A 288 -13.08 14.29 10.99
C LEU A 288 -14.27 14.95 11.69
N SER A 289 -14.13 16.18 12.19
CA SER A 289 -15.24 16.96 12.74
C SER A 289 -16.17 17.55 11.68
N SER A 290 -15.86 17.41 10.38
CA SER A 290 -16.77 17.86 9.31
C SER A 290 -17.94 16.90 9.04
N ILE A 291 -18.01 15.78 9.78
CA ILE A 291 -19.17 14.89 9.85
C ILE A 291 -20.06 15.37 11.02
N GLU A 292 -20.84 16.42 10.79
CA GLU A 292 -21.98 16.79 11.65
C GLU A 292 -23.22 17.08 10.78
#